data_AF-A0A6N4AKJ5-F1
#
_entry.id   AF-A0A6N4AKJ5-F1
#
_cell.length_a   1.000
_cell.length_b   1.000
_cell.length_c   1.000
_cell.angle_alpha   90.00
_cell.angle_beta   90.00
_cell.angle_gamma   90.00
#
_symmetry.space_group_name_H-M   'P 1'
#
loop_
_entity.id
_entity.type
_entity.pdbx_description
1 polymer ?
#
loop_
_entity_poly.entity_id
_entity_poly.type
_entity_poly.pdbx_seq_one_letter_code
_entity_poly.pdbx_strand_id
1 'polypeptide(L)' 'MIRYDKPIIKTAAEMKPGDIFRTEYGNYGNWCEFVFESCNAHLFDMTETHFHRKWHTQSETCYSMTDINRVTYTVVGRE' A
#
# COMPACT_ATOMS: atom_id res chain seq x y z
N MET A 1 7.54 -10.86 10.18
CA MET A 1 7.52 -10.66 8.72
C MET A 1 7.59 -11.97 7.96
N ILE A 2 6.62 -12.19 7.08
CA ILE A 2 6.44 -13.39 6.25
C ILE A 2 6.40 -12.95 4.79
N ARG A 3 7.20 -13.59 3.92
CA ARG A 3 7.13 -13.43 2.47
C ARG A 3 6.18 -14.48 1.89
N TYR A 4 5.35 -14.10 0.93
CA TYR A 4 4.55 -15.08 0.20
C TYR A 4 5.37 -15.67 -0.95
N ASP A 5 5.16 -16.97 -1.24
CA ASP A 5 5.80 -17.64 -2.38
C ASP A 5 5.41 -17.01 -3.72
N LYS A 6 4.19 -16.46 -3.80
CA LYS A 6 3.68 -15.72 -4.94
C LYS A 6 3.03 -14.42 -4.47
N PRO A 7 3.23 -13.29 -5.17
CA PRO A 7 2.52 -12.07 -4.88
C PRO A 7 1.00 -12.24 -5.04
N ILE A 8 0.24 -11.51 -4.25
CA ILE A 8 -1.22 -11.46 -4.29
C ILE A 8 -1.61 -10.05 -4.72
N ILE A 9 -2.49 -9.93 -5.71
CA ILE A 9 -3.08 -8.65 -6.07
C ILE A 9 -4.27 -8.40 -5.15
N LYS A 10 -4.27 -7.26 -4.47
CA LYS A 10 -5.38 -6.81 -3.63
C LYS A 10 -5.79 -5.41 -4.04
N THR A 11 -7.08 -5.12 -3.98
CA THR A 11 -7.56 -3.74 -4.00
C THR A 11 -7.19 -3.03 -2.70
N ALA A 12 -7.18 -1.69 -2.70
CA ALA A 12 -6.95 -0.92 -1.47
C ALA A 12 -7.98 -1.26 -0.37
N ALA A 13 -9.20 -1.67 -0.74
CA ALA A 13 -10.25 -2.11 0.19
C ALA A 13 -9.97 -3.49 0.80
N GLU A 14 -9.23 -4.35 0.10
CA GLU A 14 -8.87 -5.70 0.56
C GLU A 14 -7.55 -5.74 1.36
N MET A 15 -6.78 -4.65 1.32
CA MET A 15 -5.54 -4.49 2.09
C MET A 15 -5.85 -4.55 3.60
N LYS A 16 -4.96 -5.20 4.34
CA LYS A 16 -5.02 -5.30 5.80
C LYS A 16 -3.80 -4.65 6.43
N PRO A 17 -3.93 -4.06 7.63
CA PRO A 17 -2.77 -3.59 8.38
C PRO A 17 -1.68 -4.66 8.48
N GLY A 18 -0.46 -4.27 8.14
CA GLY A 18 0.73 -5.13 8.06
C GLY A 18 0.97 -5.76 6.68
N ASP A 19 0.05 -5.67 5.72
CA ASP A 19 0.32 -6.16 4.35
C ASP A 19 1.50 -5.40 3.74
N ILE A 20 2.47 -6.14 3.22
CA ILE A 20 3.65 -5.56 2.56
C ILE A 20 3.37 -5.50 1.08
N PHE A 21 3.30 -4.29 0.52
CA PHE A 21 3.09 -4.07 -0.90
C PHE A 21 4.30 -3.44 -1.55
N ARG A 22 4.49 -3.75 -2.84
CA ARG A 22 5.56 -3.20 -3.66
C ARG A 22 4.99 -2.17 -4.64
N THR A 23 5.56 -0.97 -4.65
CA THR A 23 5.17 0.10 -5.56
C THR A 23 6.38 0.95 -5.96
N GLU A 24 6.28 1.66 -7.08
CA GLU A 24 7.23 2.74 -7.39
C GLU A 24 7.04 3.90 -6.41
N TYR A 25 8.14 4.47 -5.94
CA TYR A 25 8.12 5.62 -5.04
C TYR A 25 9.34 6.52 -5.27
N GLY A 26 9.09 7.82 -5.45
CA GLY A 26 10.11 8.83 -5.76
C GLY A 26 10.48 8.83 -7.24
N ASN A 27 11.76 8.63 -7.54
CA ASN A 27 12.26 8.62 -8.93
C ASN A 27 11.69 7.44 -9.72
N TYR A 28 11.40 7.67 -11.00
CA TYR A 28 10.88 6.64 -11.91
C TYR A 28 11.75 5.37 -11.90
N GLY A 29 11.10 4.21 -11.79
CA GLY A 29 11.77 2.90 -11.69
C GLY A 29 12.29 2.52 -10.31
N ASN A 30 12.14 3.38 -9.28
CA ASN A 30 12.51 3.03 -7.92
C ASN A 30 11.40 2.25 -7.21
N TRP A 31 11.49 0.92 -7.24
CA TRP A 31 10.53 0.03 -6.59
C TRP A 31 10.87 -0.17 -5.11
N CYS A 32 9.97 0.25 -4.24
CA CYS A 32 10.09 0.14 -2.80
C CYS A 32 9.04 -0.82 -2.22
N GLU A 33 9.32 -1.36 -1.03
CA GLU A 33 8.37 -2.15 -0.24
C GLU A 33 7.90 -1.34 0.96
N PHE A 34 6.58 -1.24 1.11
CA PHE A 34 5.93 -0.52 2.19
C PHE A 34 4.98 -1.44 2.93
N VAL A 35 4.79 -1.14 4.20
CA VAL A 35 3.84 -1.82 5.08
C VAL A 35 2.59 -0.97 5.13
N PHE A 36 1.48 -1.54 4.72
CA PHE A 36 0.18 -0.88 4.75
C PHE A 36 -0.32 -0.74 6.18
N GLU A 37 -0.79 0.46 6.54
CA GLU A 37 -1.35 0.73 7.86
C GLU A 37 -2.87 0.88 7.77
N SER A 38 -3.35 1.74 6.87
CA SER A 38 -4.78 1.96 6.65
C SER A 38 -5.04 2.70 5.34
N CYS A 39 -6.29 2.68 4.88
CA CYS A 39 -6.76 3.50 3.76
C CYS A 39 -8.14 4.07 4.12
N ASN A 40 -8.25 5.40 4.10
CA ASN A 40 -9.51 6.10 4.32
C ASN A 40 -10.08 6.54 2.98
N ALA A 41 -11.39 6.35 2.80
CA ALA A 41 -12.14 6.87 1.66
C ALA A 41 -12.79 8.20 2.03
N HIS A 42 -12.65 9.18 1.16
CA HIS A 42 -13.19 10.54 1.30
C HIS A 42 -14.17 10.84 0.15
N LEU A 43 -14.79 12.02 0.18
CA LEU A 43 -15.68 12.48 -0.90
C LEU A 43 -14.94 12.52 -2.25
N PHE A 44 -15.68 12.36 -3.34
CA PHE A 44 -15.17 12.39 -4.72
C PHE A 44 -14.10 11.33 -5.03
N ASP A 45 -14.27 10.12 -4.49
CA ASP A 45 -13.37 8.98 -4.69
C ASP A 45 -11.92 9.26 -4.28
N MET A 46 -11.69 10.23 -3.40
CA MET A 46 -10.35 10.47 -2.88
C MET A 46 -10.00 9.42 -1.84
N THR A 47 -8.84 8.79 -1.99
CA THR A 47 -8.27 7.86 -1.03
C THR A 47 -7.07 8.48 -0.33
N GLU A 48 -6.99 8.24 0.97
CA GLU A 48 -5.85 8.59 1.82
C GLU A 48 -5.25 7.28 2.34
N THR A 49 -4.07 6.93 1.86
CA THR A 49 -3.38 5.69 2.24
C THR A 49 -2.22 6.00 3.16
N HIS A 50 -2.21 5.38 4.34
CA HIS A 50 -1.13 5.43 5.31
C HIS A 50 -0.26 4.18 5.22
N PHE A 51 1.05 4.36 5.20
CA PHE A 51 2.02 3.27 5.11
C PHE A 51 3.37 3.71 5.65
N HIS A 52 4.21 2.77 6.08
CA HIS A 52 5.61 3.05 6.39
C HIS A 52 6.54 2.22 5.52
N ARG A 53 7.78 2.69 5.37
CA ARG A 53 8.82 1.88 4.75
C ARG A 53 9.08 0.65 5.62
N LYS A 54 9.20 -0.50 4.96
CA LYS A 54 9.60 -1.72 5.62
C LYS A 54 10.87 -1.51 6.47
N TRP A 55 10.83 -1.94 7.74
CA TRP A 55 11.89 -1.72 8.76
C TRP A 55 12.02 -0.31 9.33
N HIS A 56 11.09 0.60 9.01
CA HIS A 56 11.03 1.93 9.58
C HIS A 56 9.70 2.14 10.31
N THR A 57 9.71 2.94 11.37
CA THR A 57 8.49 3.26 12.15
C THR A 57 7.83 4.57 11.72
N GLN A 58 8.43 5.30 10.77
CA GLN A 58 7.88 6.56 10.31
C GLN A 58 6.84 6.30 9.23
N SER A 59 5.59 6.60 9.56
CA SER A 59 4.46 6.56 8.62
C SER A 59 4.51 7.74 7.65
N GLU A 60 4.11 7.45 6.42
CA GLU A 60 3.89 8.36 5.32
C GLU A 60 2.41 8.34 4.94
N THR A 61 1.94 9.38 4.24
CA THR A 61 0.55 9.49 3.80
C THR A 61 0.51 9.91 2.35
N CYS A 62 -0.29 9.21 1.55
CA CYS A 62 -0.50 9.51 0.14
C CYS A 62 -1.99 9.77 -0.12
N TYR A 63 -2.28 10.88 -0.79
CA TYR A 63 -3.62 11.22 -1.25
C TYR A 63 -3.73 10.97 -2.75
N SER A 64 -4.79 10.31 -3.18
CA SER A 64 -5.04 10.00 -4.59
C SER A 64 -6.52 10.17 -4.93
N MET A 65 -6.83 10.76 -6.09
CA MET A 65 -8.21 10.82 -6.63
C MET A 65 -8.54 9.51 -7.34
N THR A 66 -8.70 8.43 -6.56
CA THR A 66 -8.93 7.09 -7.08
C THR A 66 -9.78 6.25 -6.14
N ASP A 67 -10.82 5.63 -6.69
CA ASP A 67 -11.70 4.67 -5.98
C ASP A 67 -10.90 3.52 -5.37
N ILE A 68 -11.11 3.29 -4.07
CA ILE A 68 -10.46 2.27 -3.26
C ILE A 68 -10.63 0.83 -3.80
N ASN A 69 -11.71 0.57 -4.52
CA ASN A 69 -12.01 -0.73 -5.14
C ASN A 69 -11.34 -0.89 -6.51
N ARG A 70 -10.81 0.20 -7.09
CA ARG A 70 -10.14 0.19 -8.40
C ARG A 70 -8.62 0.22 -8.28
N VAL A 71 -8.09 0.85 -7.23
CA VAL A 71 -6.65 0.84 -6.94
C VAL A 71 -6.25 -0.55 -6.50
N THR A 72 -5.21 -1.11 -7.12
CA THR A 72 -4.66 -2.42 -6.76
C THR A 72 -3.20 -2.32 -6.37
N TYR A 73 -2.82 -3.16 -5.41
CA TYR A 73 -1.46 -3.29 -4.89
C TYR A 73 -0.96 -4.71 -5.08
N THR A 74 0.33 -4.83 -5.41
CA THR A 74 1.03 -6.11 -5.42
C THR A 74 1.55 -6.41 -4.02
N VAL A 75 0.84 -7.27 -3.29
CA VAL A 75 1.18 -7.67 -1.93
C VAL A 75 2.14 -8.85 -1.97
N VAL A 76 3.31 -8.68 -1.37
CA VAL A 76 4.42 -9.65 -1.42
C VAL A 76 4.65 -10.37 -0.09
N GLY A 77 3.95 -9.94 0.97
CA GLY A 77 4.10 -10.52 2.29
C GLY A 77 3.29 -9.78 3.35
N ARG A 78 3.66 -10.01 4.61
CA ARG A 78 3.07 -9.35 5.78
C ARG A 78 4.12 -9.14 6.86
N GLU A 79 4.08 -8.02 7.58
CA GLU A 79 4.92 -7.82 8.77
C GLU A 79 4.45 -8.68 9.95
#